data_AF-A0A6J4IYW4-F1
#
_entry.id   AF-A0A6J4IYW4-F1
#
_cell.length_a   1.000
_cell.length_b   1.000
_cell.length_c   1.000
_cell.angle_alpha   90.00
_cell.angle_beta   90.00
_cell.angle_gamma   90.00
#
_symmetry.space_group_name_H-M   'P 1'
#
loop_
_entity.id
_entity.type
_entity.pdbx_description
1 polymer ?
#
loop_
_entity_poly.entity_id
_entity_poly.type
_entity_poly.pdbx_seq_one_letter_code
_entity_poly.pdbx_strand_id
1 'polypeptide(L)'
;MMDHGGSPNPGAGGAGARSLDRMQGAPGVTLKQAGWALLFVVIYAAAFFAAVLAAGLLGLIDSVAAVVVISLCGVTAAVILALYVHLFRRNRLSLRDLGFRRPTRRMFHLLWQIPVSMLAAGVLQGLFLAVLAPLGVDTSSAGSSDDPLSEVITAVPAPVFVIAFLVIAVLTPLWEEVLFRGAFLSGFLRRFRPSAAVVLSAVLFAAVHLVLLTFVYLFALGVALALLQRFHRNLWAPVLLHAVNNAVVTLVAFSVA
;
A
#
# COMPACT_ATOMS: atom_id res chain seq x y z
N MET A 1 -17.57 20.96 -69.15
CA MET A 1 -16.42 21.20 -68.26
C MET A 1 -16.87 20.75 -66.88
N MET A 2 -16.46 19.55 -66.47
CA MET A 2 -16.82 18.95 -65.18
C MET A 2 -15.96 19.59 -64.09
N ASP A 3 -16.55 20.11 -63.03
CA ASP A 3 -15.84 20.48 -61.80
C ASP A 3 -16.39 19.65 -60.65
N HIS A 4 -15.47 19.00 -59.93
CA HIS A 4 -15.71 17.96 -58.96
C HIS A 4 -15.90 18.56 -57.56
N GLY A 5 -16.97 18.15 -56.90
CA GLY A 5 -17.19 18.42 -55.48
C GLY A 5 -16.10 17.80 -54.60
N GLY A 6 -15.42 18.64 -53.83
CA GLY A 6 -14.57 18.23 -52.71
C GLY A 6 -15.39 18.14 -51.42
N SER A 7 -15.62 16.92 -50.95
CA SER A 7 -16.14 16.65 -49.61
C SER A 7 -15.03 16.83 -48.55
N PRO A 8 -15.28 17.52 -47.42
CA PRO A 8 -14.28 17.65 -46.37
C PRO A 8 -14.12 16.33 -45.60
N ASN A 9 -12.86 15.90 -45.53
CA ASN A 9 -12.38 14.70 -44.83
C ASN A 9 -12.61 14.79 -43.30
N PRO A 10 -13.42 13.92 -42.66
CA PRO A 10 -13.71 13.99 -41.23
C PRO A 10 -12.67 13.23 -40.35
N GLY A 11 -11.43 13.06 -40.85
CA GLY A 11 -10.52 12.02 -40.36
C GLY A 11 -9.47 12.37 -39.29
N ALA A 12 -9.24 13.62 -38.90
CA ALA A 12 -7.97 13.97 -38.21
C ALA A 12 -8.08 14.52 -36.77
N GLY A 13 -9.27 14.75 -36.21
CA GLY A 13 -9.41 15.39 -34.90
C GLY A 13 -9.70 14.46 -33.71
N GLY A 14 -10.02 13.19 -33.94
CA GLY A 14 -10.72 12.36 -32.94
C GLY A 14 -10.00 11.11 -32.43
N ALA A 15 -8.80 10.78 -32.91
CA ALA A 15 -8.11 9.53 -32.54
C ALA A 15 -7.40 9.63 -31.17
N GLY A 16 -6.82 10.79 -30.84
CA GLY A 16 -6.14 11.02 -29.57
C GLY A 16 -7.09 10.99 -28.37
N ALA A 17 -8.18 11.76 -28.44
CA ALA A 17 -9.18 11.84 -27.37
C ALA A 17 -9.93 10.51 -27.14
N ARG A 18 -10.29 9.80 -28.23
CA ARG A 18 -10.97 8.48 -28.13
C ARG A 18 -10.10 7.38 -27.53
N SER A 19 -8.77 7.49 -27.63
CA SER A 19 -7.85 6.50 -27.03
C SER A 19 -7.65 6.69 -25.52
N LEU A 20 -7.72 7.93 -25.03
CA LEU A 20 -7.63 8.22 -23.59
C LEU A 20 -8.92 7.85 -22.86
N ASP A 21 -10.09 8.02 -23.50
CA ASP A 21 -11.38 7.63 -22.93
C ASP A 21 -11.63 6.11 -23.01
N ARG A 22 -11.21 5.42 -24.08
CA ARG A 22 -11.31 3.94 -24.14
C ARG A 22 -10.43 3.23 -23.10
N MET A 23 -9.40 3.87 -22.57
CA MET A 23 -8.51 3.29 -21.57
C MET A 23 -8.98 3.47 -20.11
N GLN A 24 -10.04 4.24 -19.88
CA GLN A 24 -10.69 4.37 -18.56
C GLN A 24 -11.65 3.19 -18.26
N GLY A 25 -11.92 2.35 -19.26
CA GLY A 25 -12.80 1.17 -19.17
C GLY A 25 -12.09 -0.18 -19.04
N ALA A 26 -10.90 -0.25 -18.42
CA ALA A 26 -10.29 -1.55 -18.13
C ALA A 26 -11.13 -2.29 -17.06
N PRO A 27 -11.36 -3.62 -17.18
CA PRO A 27 -11.95 -4.41 -16.11
C PRO A 27 -11.03 -4.29 -14.89
N GLY A 28 -11.51 -3.59 -13.87
CA GLY A 28 -10.80 -3.34 -12.62
C GLY A 28 -11.78 -3.46 -11.47
N VAL A 29 -11.25 -3.65 -10.27
CA VAL A 29 -12.05 -3.85 -9.06
C VAL A 29 -13.04 -2.69 -8.83
N THR A 30 -14.29 -2.99 -8.49
CA THR A 30 -15.28 -1.98 -8.08
C THR A 30 -15.03 -1.50 -6.64
N LEU A 31 -15.49 -0.30 -6.28
CA LEU A 31 -15.44 0.17 -4.89
C LEU A 31 -16.22 -0.75 -3.93
N LYS A 32 -17.32 -1.34 -4.38
CA LYS A 32 -18.07 -2.33 -3.60
C LYS A 32 -17.20 -3.54 -3.28
N GLN A 33 -16.50 -4.09 -4.27
CA GLN A 33 -15.60 -5.23 -4.07
C GLN A 33 -14.42 -4.88 -3.15
N ALA A 34 -13.82 -3.69 -3.32
CA ALA A 34 -12.75 -3.21 -2.45
C ALA A 34 -13.22 -3.04 -1.00
N GLY A 35 -14.38 -2.41 -0.79
CA GLY A 35 -14.97 -2.24 0.53
C GLY A 35 -15.34 -3.56 1.20
N TRP A 36 -15.89 -4.52 0.46
CA TRP A 36 -16.15 -5.88 0.98
C TRP A 36 -14.88 -6.62 1.34
N ALA A 37 -13.81 -6.50 0.54
CA ALA A 37 -12.53 -7.09 0.87
C ALA A 37 -11.94 -6.48 2.16
N LEU A 38 -11.96 -5.15 2.30
CA LEU A 38 -11.51 -4.47 3.52
C LEU A 38 -12.31 -4.89 4.76
N LEU A 39 -13.64 -4.98 4.65
CA LEU A 39 -14.49 -5.43 5.76
C LEU A 39 -14.06 -6.82 6.26
N PHE A 40 -13.85 -7.77 5.36
CA PHE A 40 -13.45 -9.12 5.76
C PHE A 40 -11.99 -9.21 6.21
N VAL A 41 -11.10 -8.36 5.68
CA VAL A 41 -9.75 -8.19 6.24
C VAL A 41 -9.82 -7.79 7.72
N VAL A 42 -10.65 -6.78 8.05
CA VAL A 42 -10.85 -6.34 9.43
C VAL A 42 -11.44 -7.46 10.29
N ILE A 43 -12.48 -8.16 9.82
CA ILE A 43 -13.10 -9.27 10.56
C ILE A 43 -12.11 -10.40 10.83
N TYR A 44 -11.34 -10.82 9.81
CA TYR A 44 -10.43 -11.95 9.93
C TYR A 44 -9.24 -11.60 10.84
N ALA A 45 -8.69 -10.39 10.71
CA ALA A 45 -7.64 -9.91 11.61
C ALA A 45 -8.15 -9.79 13.05
N ALA A 46 -9.33 -9.21 13.28
CA ALA A 46 -9.92 -9.07 14.61
C ALA A 46 -10.21 -10.44 15.26
N ALA A 47 -10.76 -11.39 14.50
CA ALA A 47 -11.00 -12.75 14.97
C ALA A 47 -9.70 -13.46 15.34
N PHE A 48 -8.65 -13.29 14.53
CA PHE A 48 -7.33 -13.84 14.81
C PHE A 48 -6.72 -13.23 16.08
N PHE A 49 -6.74 -11.90 16.23
CA PHE A 49 -6.27 -11.22 17.44
C PHE A 49 -7.02 -11.67 18.69
N ALA A 50 -8.34 -11.82 18.61
CA ALA A 50 -9.14 -12.34 19.72
C ALA A 50 -8.72 -13.76 20.12
N ALA A 51 -8.37 -14.62 19.15
CA ALA A 51 -7.88 -15.97 19.41
C ALA A 51 -6.50 -15.97 20.08
N VAL A 52 -5.57 -15.10 19.64
CA VAL A 52 -4.26 -14.94 20.27
C VAL A 52 -4.40 -14.44 21.71
N LEU A 53 -5.26 -13.44 21.94
CA LEU A 53 -5.56 -12.92 23.28
C LEU A 53 -6.12 -14.02 24.19
N ALA A 54 -7.09 -14.80 23.71
CA ALA A 54 -7.66 -15.91 24.47
C ALA A 54 -6.60 -16.97 24.81
N ALA A 55 -5.73 -17.33 23.86
CA ALA A 55 -4.65 -18.28 24.10
C ALA A 55 -3.65 -17.76 25.16
N GLY A 56 -3.33 -16.46 25.14
CA GLY A 56 -2.52 -15.80 26.16
C GLY A 56 -3.16 -15.83 27.55
N LEU A 57 -4.46 -15.50 27.64
CA LEU A 57 -5.21 -15.53 28.91
C LEU A 57 -5.34 -16.95 29.50
N LEU A 58 -5.34 -17.98 28.64
CA LEU A 58 -5.35 -19.39 29.03
C LEU A 58 -3.94 -19.93 29.38
N GLY A 59 -2.89 -19.10 29.27
CA GLY A 59 -1.51 -19.52 29.53
C GLY A 59 -0.95 -20.49 28.49
N LEU A 60 -1.52 -20.55 27.29
CA LEU A 60 -1.05 -21.41 26.20
C LEU A 60 0.14 -20.80 25.44
N ILE A 61 0.37 -19.50 25.60
CA ILE A 61 1.50 -18.76 25.05
C ILE A 61 2.18 -18.04 26.19
N ASP A 62 3.42 -18.41 26.48
CA ASP A 62 4.18 -17.99 27.66
C ASP A 62 5.37 -17.09 27.32
N SER A 63 5.67 -16.86 26.04
CA SER A 63 6.79 -16.02 25.60
C SER A 63 6.36 -14.86 24.69
N VAL A 64 6.92 -13.68 24.96
CA VAL A 64 6.72 -12.47 24.13
C VAL A 64 7.12 -12.72 22.68
N ALA A 65 8.24 -13.41 22.46
CA ALA A 65 8.69 -13.78 21.12
C ALA A 65 7.66 -14.64 20.36
N ALA A 66 7.03 -15.61 21.03
CA ALA A 66 5.96 -16.40 20.41
C ALA A 66 4.74 -15.54 20.09
N VAL A 67 4.31 -14.66 21.00
CA VAL A 67 3.20 -13.72 20.75
C VAL A 67 3.47 -12.87 19.51
N VAL A 68 4.68 -12.32 19.38
CA VAL A 68 5.09 -11.51 18.23
C VAL A 68 5.04 -12.31 16.93
N VAL A 69 5.68 -13.48 16.89
CA VAL A 69 5.74 -14.33 15.68
C VAL A 69 4.33 -14.78 15.26
N ILE A 70 3.55 -15.28 16.21
CA ILE A 70 2.18 -15.74 15.96
C ILE A 70 1.34 -14.58 15.45
N SER A 71 1.45 -13.40 16.07
CA SER A 71 0.70 -12.21 15.66
C SER A 71 1.05 -11.76 14.24
N LEU A 72 2.34 -11.58 13.95
CA LEU A 72 2.81 -11.14 12.63
C LEU A 72 2.42 -12.11 11.52
N CYS A 73 2.74 -13.40 11.69
CA CYS A 73 2.48 -14.42 10.68
C CYS A 73 0.98 -14.66 10.51
N GLY A 74 0.24 -14.77 11.63
CA GLY A 74 -1.16 -15.14 11.61
C GLY A 74 -2.07 -14.00 11.13
N VAL A 75 -1.80 -12.75 11.49
CA VAL A 75 -2.53 -11.59 10.91
C VAL A 75 -2.27 -11.52 9.40
N THR A 76 -1.03 -11.65 8.97
CA THR A 76 -0.69 -11.64 7.53
C THR A 76 -1.41 -12.78 6.79
N ALA A 77 -1.44 -14.00 7.36
CA ALA A 77 -2.17 -15.12 6.80
C ALA A 77 -3.69 -14.87 6.74
N ALA A 78 -4.27 -14.31 7.82
CA ALA A 78 -5.69 -13.96 7.90
C ALA A 78 -6.08 -12.92 6.84
N VAL A 79 -5.24 -11.91 6.64
CA VAL A 79 -5.43 -10.88 5.61
C VAL A 79 -5.33 -11.48 4.21
N ILE A 80 -4.28 -12.26 3.92
CA ILE A 80 -4.11 -12.93 2.62
C ILE A 80 -5.29 -13.85 2.33
N LEU A 81 -5.77 -14.59 3.33
CA LEU A 81 -6.94 -15.45 3.19
C LEU A 81 -8.21 -14.63 2.88
N ALA A 82 -8.44 -13.52 3.58
CA ALA A 82 -9.57 -12.63 3.32
C ALA A 82 -9.50 -12.07 1.89
N LEU A 83 -8.35 -11.57 1.46
CA LEU A 83 -8.17 -11.08 0.09
C LEU A 83 -8.37 -12.20 -0.95
N TYR A 84 -7.82 -13.39 -0.70
CA TYR A 84 -8.00 -14.55 -1.58
C TYR A 84 -9.48 -14.93 -1.74
N VAL A 85 -10.20 -15.10 -0.64
CA VAL A 85 -11.61 -15.50 -0.65
C VAL A 85 -12.47 -14.43 -1.32
N HIS A 86 -12.28 -13.16 -0.95
CA HIS A 86 -13.19 -12.09 -1.34
C HIS A 86 -12.85 -11.44 -2.67
N LEU A 87 -11.59 -11.43 -3.12
CA LEU A 87 -11.24 -10.91 -4.44
C LEU A 87 -11.24 -12.01 -5.51
N PHE A 88 -10.62 -13.16 -5.23
CA PHE A 88 -10.42 -14.21 -6.24
C PHE A 88 -11.54 -15.25 -6.22
N ARG A 89 -11.84 -15.84 -5.06
CA ARG A 89 -12.76 -16.98 -4.97
C ARG A 89 -14.22 -16.59 -5.20
N ARG A 90 -14.68 -15.48 -4.59
CA ARG A 90 -16.05 -14.97 -4.73
C ARG A 90 -16.24 -14.07 -5.94
N ASN A 91 -15.29 -13.19 -6.22
CA ASN A 91 -15.41 -12.19 -7.28
C ASN A 91 -14.70 -12.59 -8.59
N ARG A 92 -14.05 -13.76 -8.63
CA ARG A 92 -13.38 -14.33 -9.82
C ARG A 92 -12.37 -13.38 -10.47
N LEU A 93 -11.78 -12.49 -9.68
CA LEU A 93 -10.72 -11.61 -10.16
C LEU A 93 -9.44 -12.40 -10.39
N SER A 94 -8.69 -11.99 -11.40
CA SER A 94 -7.34 -12.48 -11.69
C SER A 94 -6.29 -11.49 -11.20
N LEU A 95 -5.03 -11.94 -11.08
CA LEU A 95 -3.89 -11.06 -10.77
C LEU A 95 -3.76 -9.89 -11.78
N ARG A 96 -4.19 -10.10 -13.03
CA ARG A 96 -4.16 -9.06 -14.06
C ARG A 96 -5.19 -7.96 -13.82
N ASP A 97 -6.34 -8.29 -13.24
CA ASP A 97 -7.41 -7.33 -12.90
C ASP A 97 -6.99 -6.42 -11.74
N LEU A 98 -6.10 -6.90 -10.87
CA LEU A 98 -5.44 -6.11 -9.82
C LEU A 98 -4.24 -5.30 -10.35
N GLY A 99 -3.82 -5.54 -11.59
CA GLY A 99 -2.74 -4.81 -12.23
C GLY A 99 -1.37 -5.49 -12.20
N PHE A 100 -1.26 -6.75 -11.79
CA PHE A 100 -0.01 -7.49 -11.98
C PHE A 100 0.20 -7.77 -13.47
N ARG A 101 1.32 -7.25 -14.00
CA ARG A 101 1.74 -7.45 -15.38
C ARG A 101 3.19 -7.88 -15.41
N ARG A 102 3.63 -8.48 -16.51
CA ARG A 102 5.04 -8.82 -16.69
C ARG A 102 5.88 -7.53 -16.57
N PRO A 103 6.97 -7.54 -15.78
CA PRO A 103 7.88 -6.41 -15.71
C PRO A 103 8.41 -6.04 -17.10
N THR A 104 8.59 -4.74 -17.34
CA THR A 104 9.12 -4.22 -18.61
C THR A 104 10.36 -3.38 -18.33
N ARG A 105 11.17 -3.08 -19.36
CA ARG A 105 12.36 -2.23 -19.22
C ARG A 105 12.07 -0.84 -18.65
N ARG A 106 10.85 -0.33 -18.81
CA ARG A 106 10.43 0.95 -18.22
C ARG A 106 10.53 0.95 -16.68
N MET A 107 10.47 -0.22 -16.05
CA MET A 107 10.62 -0.35 -14.60
C MET A 107 12.04 -0.07 -14.11
N PHE A 108 13.05 0.05 -14.99
CA PHE A 108 14.37 0.54 -14.59
C PHE A 108 14.33 1.97 -14.04
N HIS A 109 13.31 2.77 -14.37
CA HIS A 109 13.10 4.06 -13.72
C HIS A 109 12.86 3.95 -12.21
N LEU A 110 12.49 2.78 -11.68
CA LEU A 110 12.35 2.57 -10.24
C LEU A 110 13.66 2.81 -9.48
N LEU A 111 14.82 2.60 -10.12
CA LEU A 111 16.13 2.84 -9.50
C LEU A 111 16.30 4.27 -9.00
N TRP A 112 15.72 5.27 -9.68
CA TRP A 112 15.73 6.66 -9.22
C TRP A 112 14.40 7.07 -8.58
N GLN A 113 13.27 6.51 -9.02
CA GLN A 113 11.96 6.86 -8.47
C GLN A 113 11.81 6.44 -7.01
N ILE A 114 12.38 5.30 -6.61
CA ILE A 114 12.32 4.82 -5.23
C ILE A 114 13.04 5.78 -4.28
N PRO A 115 14.35 6.07 -4.44
CA PRO A 115 15.05 6.96 -3.52
C PRO A 115 14.46 8.38 -3.53
N VAL A 116 14.04 8.90 -4.69
CA VAL A 116 13.40 10.22 -4.77
C VAL A 116 12.06 10.24 -4.01
N SER A 117 11.24 9.20 -4.13
CA SER A 117 9.95 9.13 -3.43
C SER A 117 10.13 9.05 -1.91
N MET A 118 11.09 8.24 -1.46
CA MET A 118 11.42 8.11 -0.03
C MET A 118 11.99 9.41 0.54
N LEU A 119 12.92 10.05 -0.18
CA LEU A 119 13.48 11.34 0.23
C LEU A 119 12.39 12.42 0.30
N ALA A 120 11.52 12.51 -0.71
CA ALA A 120 10.42 13.47 -0.72
C ALA A 120 9.46 13.26 0.46
N ALA A 121 9.08 12.00 0.74
CA ALA A 121 8.22 11.68 1.89
C ALA A 121 8.90 12.04 3.23
N GLY A 122 10.20 11.73 3.37
CA GLY A 122 10.99 12.07 4.56
C GLY A 122 11.14 13.57 4.77
N VAL A 123 11.40 14.34 3.70
CA VAL A 123 11.48 15.81 3.77
C VAL A 123 10.13 16.41 4.18
N LEU A 124 9.02 15.96 3.59
CA LEU A 124 7.70 16.44 3.95
C LEU A 124 7.36 16.12 5.43
N GLN A 125 7.73 14.95 5.90
CA GLN A 125 7.59 14.57 7.30
C GLN A 125 8.44 15.45 8.22
N GLY A 126 9.71 15.68 7.89
CA GLY A 126 10.60 16.53 8.67
C GLY A 126 10.11 17.98 8.75
N LEU A 127 9.62 18.53 7.64
CA LEU A 127 9.01 19.86 7.60
C LEU A 127 7.75 19.93 8.47
N PHE A 128 6.90 18.89 8.44
CA PHE A 128 5.72 18.82 9.27
C PHE A 128 6.07 18.84 10.77
N LEU A 129 7.03 18.02 11.20
CA LEU A 129 7.47 18.01 12.59
C LEU A 129 8.14 19.32 13.01
N ALA A 130 8.93 19.94 12.12
CA ALA A 130 9.55 21.24 12.38
C ALA A 130 8.52 22.38 12.57
N VAL A 131 7.34 22.27 11.96
CA VAL A 131 6.22 23.20 12.17
C VAL A 131 5.53 22.93 13.51
N LEU A 132 5.41 21.67 13.91
CA LEU A 132 4.73 21.26 15.16
C LEU A 132 5.54 21.53 16.42
N ALA A 133 6.86 21.31 16.38
CA ALA A 133 7.74 21.50 17.53
C ALA A 133 7.62 22.90 18.21
N PRO A 134 7.67 24.04 17.48
CA PRO A 134 7.50 25.35 18.11
C PRO A 134 6.06 25.63 18.59
N LEU A 135 5.08 24.80 18.21
CA LEU A 135 3.70 24.89 18.70
C LEU A 135 3.51 24.14 20.04
N GLY A 136 4.60 23.60 20.62
CA GLY A 136 4.57 22.85 21.87
C GLY A 136 4.03 21.42 21.72
N VAL A 137 3.92 20.92 20.49
CA VAL A 137 3.57 19.51 20.24
C VAL A 137 4.82 18.66 20.46
N ASP A 138 4.70 17.63 21.29
CA ASP A 138 5.78 16.69 21.50
C ASP A 138 6.01 15.82 20.27
N THR A 139 7.05 16.13 19.51
CA THR A 139 7.45 15.39 18.32
C THR A 139 8.51 14.33 18.61
N SER A 140 8.93 14.14 19.86
CA SER A 140 9.96 13.16 20.20
C SER A 140 9.53 11.75 19.78
N SER A 141 8.26 11.41 20.00
CA SER A 141 7.63 10.15 19.58
C SER A 141 7.52 9.97 18.05
N ALA A 142 7.75 11.01 17.25
CA ALA A 142 7.65 10.94 15.81
C ALA A 142 8.91 10.30 15.20
N GLY A 143 8.91 8.97 15.11
CA GLY A 143 10.02 8.19 14.56
C GLY A 143 11.09 7.78 15.57
N SER A 144 10.87 8.02 16.87
CA SER A 144 11.73 7.49 17.94
C SER A 144 11.44 6.03 18.25
N SER A 145 12.50 5.35 18.67
CA SER A 145 12.53 4.07 19.37
C SER A 145 11.89 4.07 20.77
N ASP A 146 11.11 5.08 21.17
CA ASP A 146 10.31 5.05 22.42
C ASP A 146 8.90 4.48 22.19
N ASP A 147 8.64 3.95 20.98
CA ASP A 147 7.47 3.12 20.68
C ASP A 147 7.52 1.85 21.55
N PRO A 148 6.45 1.43 22.24
CA PRO A 148 6.36 0.13 22.91
C PRO A 148 6.84 -1.06 22.05
N LEU A 149 6.84 -0.90 20.73
CA LEU A 149 7.39 -1.85 19.78
C LEU A 149 8.93 -2.03 19.86
N SER A 150 9.71 -1.03 20.30
CA SER A 150 11.18 -1.11 20.39
C SER A 150 11.64 -2.04 21.49
N GLU A 151 11.00 -2.00 22.65
CA GLU A 151 11.24 -2.91 23.78
C GLU A 151 10.90 -4.35 23.38
N VAL A 152 9.86 -4.51 22.55
CA VAL A 152 9.50 -5.80 21.95
C VAL A 152 10.56 -6.24 20.94
N ILE A 153 11.12 -5.33 20.13
CA ILE A 153 12.15 -5.63 19.13
C ILE A 153 13.47 -6.05 19.80
N THR A 154 13.90 -5.40 20.88
CA THR A 154 15.13 -5.75 21.62
C THR A 154 14.99 -7.07 22.39
N ALA A 155 13.78 -7.40 22.86
CA ALA A 155 13.51 -8.63 23.61
C ALA A 155 13.44 -9.90 22.73
N VAL A 156 13.59 -9.77 21.41
CA VAL A 156 13.27 -10.83 20.45
C VAL A 156 14.55 -11.48 19.87
N PRO A 157 14.67 -12.84 19.91
CA PRO A 157 15.85 -13.54 19.40
C PRO A 157 16.13 -13.31 17.90
N ALA A 158 17.41 -13.40 17.50
CA ALA A 158 17.84 -13.20 16.11
C ALA A 158 17.07 -14.03 15.04
N PRO A 159 16.66 -15.29 15.27
CA PRO A 159 15.84 -16.02 14.31
C PRO A 159 14.46 -15.39 14.05
N VAL A 160 13.89 -14.71 15.05
CA VAL A 160 12.60 -14.04 14.92
C VAL A 160 12.73 -12.77 14.10
N PHE A 161 13.88 -12.09 14.13
CA PHE A 161 14.15 -10.94 13.24
C PHE A 161 13.97 -11.34 11.78
N VAL A 162 14.51 -12.48 11.34
CA VAL A 162 14.38 -12.93 9.94
C VAL A 162 12.91 -13.11 9.56
N ILE A 163 12.11 -13.69 10.45
CA ILE A 163 10.67 -13.86 10.23
C ILE A 163 9.96 -12.50 10.16
N ALA A 164 10.21 -11.61 11.14
CA ALA A 164 9.64 -10.28 11.18
C ALA A 164 10.00 -9.47 9.93
N PHE A 165 11.26 -9.52 9.50
CA PHE A 165 11.74 -8.87 8.29
C PHE A 165 11.01 -9.37 7.05
N LEU A 166 10.89 -10.70 6.85
CA LEU A 166 10.18 -11.25 5.69
C LEU A 166 8.68 -10.85 5.70
N VAL A 167 8.05 -10.83 6.86
CA VAL A 167 6.64 -10.45 6.98
C VAL A 167 6.46 -8.95 6.72
N ILE A 168 7.22 -8.09 7.38
CA ILE A 168 7.04 -6.63 7.34
C ILE A 168 7.57 -6.03 6.05
N ALA A 169 8.74 -6.48 5.57
CA ALA A 169 9.41 -5.92 4.40
C ALA A 169 8.94 -6.53 3.06
N VAL A 170 8.34 -7.72 3.07
CA VAL A 170 7.96 -8.41 1.82
C VAL A 170 6.47 -8.70 1.75
N LEU A 171 5.95 -9.50 2.69
CA LEU A 171 4.56 -9.96 2.61
C LEU A 171 3.56 -8.83 2.85
N THR A 172 3.85 -7.93 3.79
CA THR A 172 2.99 -6.81 4.15
C THR A 172 2.77 -5.84 2.98
N PRO A 173 3.83 -5.29 2.37
CA PRO A 173 3.72 -4.52 1.14
C PRO A 173 2.92 -5.22 0.04
N LEU A 174 3.10 -6.54 -0.13
CA LEU A 174 2.42 -7.27 -1.19
C LEU A 174 0.90 -7.25 -1.02
N TRP A 175 0.38 -7.61 0.18
CA TRP A 175 -1.05 -7.64 0.40
C TRP A 175 -1.65 -6.23 0.52
N GLU A 176 -0.90 -5.27 1.06
CA GLU A 176 -1.32 -3.87 1.13
C GLU A 176 -1.48 -3.27 -0.26
N GLU A 177 -0.51 -3.45 -1.16
CA GLU A 177 -0.63 -2.95 -2.52
C GLU A 177 -1.76 -3.61 -3.30
N VAL A 178 -2.04 -4.90 -3.06
CA VAL A 178 -3.23 -5.56 -3.63
C VAL A 178 -4.51 -4.87 -3.17
N LEU A 179 -4.62 -4.55 -1.88
CA LEU A 179 -5.81 -3.91 -1.32
C LEU A 179 -5.93 -2.44 -1.76
N PHE A 180 -4.89 -1.63 -1.58
CA PHE A 180 -4.96 -0.20 -1.82
C PHE A 180 -4.83 0.15 -3.29
N ARG A 181 -3.88 -0.45 -4.02
CA ARG A 181 -3.56 -0.06 -5.40
C ARG A 181 -4.25 -0.96 -6.42
N GLY A 182 -4.34 -2.25 -6.13
CA GLY A 182 -5.09 -3.20 -6.94
C GLY A 182 -6.61 -3.00 -6.83
N ALA A 183 -7.14 -2.87 -5.61
CA ALA A 183 -8.58 -2.75 -5.37
C ALA A 183 -9.07 -1.30 -5.24
N PHE A 184 -8.66 -0.55 -4.21
CA PHE A 184 -9.22 0.78 -3.93
C PHE A 184 -8.91 1.83 -5.01
N LEU A 185 -7.65 1.98 -5.41
CA LEU A 185 -7.27 2.93 -6.47
C LEU A 185 -7.99 2.61 -7.79
N SER A 186 -8.08 1.33 -8.17
CA SER A 186 -8.86 0.89 -9.33
C SER A 186 -10.33 1.27 -9.21
N GLY A 187 -10.94 1.05 -8.04
CA GLY A 187 -12.32 1.45 -7.76
C GLY A 187 -12.53 2.96 -7.83
N PHE A 188 -11.61 3.74 -7.25
CA PHE A 188 -11.68 5.21 -7.27
C PHE A 188 -11.50 5.77 -8.67
N LEU A 189 -10.60 5.22 -9.49
CA LEU A 189 -10.39 5.62 -10.88
C LEU A 189 -11.63 5.39 -11.77
N ARG A 190 -12.53 4.48 -11.38
CA ARG A 190 -13.81 4.27 -12.07
C ARG A 190 -14.88 5.31 -11.71
N ARG A 191 -14.71 6.04 -10.61
CA ARG A 191 -15.73 6.96 -10.08
C ARG A 191 -15.28 8.43 -10.07
N PHE A 192 -13.99 8.67 -9.94
CA PHE A 192 -13.41 9.99 -9.75
C PHE A 192 -12.33 10.28 -10.79
N ARG A 193 -12.03 11.57 -10.97
CA ARG A 193 -10.90 12.00 -11.80
C ARG A 193 -9.58 11.46 -11.22
N PRO A 194 -8.54 11.25 -12.05
CA PRO A 194 -7.34 10.55 -11.58
C PRO A 194 -6.60 11.21 -10.41
N SER A 195 -6.60 12.54 -10.31
CA SER A 195 -6.00 13.25 -9.18
C SER A 195 -6.74 12.94 -7.87
N ALA A 196 -8.08 13.03 -7.89
CA ALA A 196 -8.90 12.70 -6.73
C ALA A 196 -8.74 11.22 -6.33
N ALA A 197 -8.67 10.29 -7.28
CA ALA A 197 -8.47 8.87 -7.00
C ALA A 197 -7.11 8.59 -6.31
N VAL A 198 -6.04 9.28 -6.73
CA VAL A 198 -4.72 9.21 -6.08
C VAL A 198 -4.79 9.71 -4.65
N VAL A 199 -5.38 10.90 -4.43
CA VAL A 199 -5.50 11.50 -3.09
C VAL A 199 -6.33 10.62 -2.17
N LEU A 200 -7.52 10.17 -2.61
CA LEU A 200 -8.40 9.32 -1.80
C LEU A 200 -7.74 7.99 -1.43
N SER A 201 -7.03 7.35 -2.36
CA SER A 201 -6.29 6.13 -2.09
C SER A 201 -5.14 6.36 -1.09
N ALA A 202 -4.44 7.50 -1.19
CA ALA A 202 -3.34 7.83 -0.29
C ALA A 202 -3.82 8.20 1.12
N VAL A 203 -4.93 8.95 1.24
CA VAL A 203 -5.57 9.23 2.53
C VAL A 203 -6.03 7.93 3.19
N LEU A 204 -6.71 7.05 2.45
CA LEU A 204 -7.16 5.77 2.99
C LEU A 204 -5.98 4.92 3.47
N PHE A 205 -4.90 4.86 2.68
CA PHE A 205 -3.66 4.18 3.06
C PHE A 205 -3.07 4.74 4.36
N ALA A 206 -2.91 6.07 4.47
CA ALA A 206 -2.36 6.68 5.67
C ALA A 206 -3.28 6.53 6.90
N ALA A 207 -4.60 6.65 6.72
CA ALA A 207 -5.57 6.61 7.81
C ALA A 207 -5.64 5.24 8.49
N VAL A 208 -5.52 4.12 7.76
CA VAL A 208 -5.59 2.79 8.36
C VAL A 208 -4.42 2.47 9.32
N HIS A 209 -3.33 3.23 9.25
CA HIS A 209 -2.19 3.06 10.14
C HIS A 209 -2.42 3.69 11.52
N LEU A 210 -3.39 4.61 11.65
CA LEU A 210 -3.81 5.20 12.93
C LEU A 210 -2.71 5.93 13.73
N VAL A 211 -1.58 6.28 13.10
CA VAL A 211 -0.49 7.04 13.71
C VAL A 211 -0.45 8.46 13.15
N LEU A 212 -0.98 9.42 13.91
CA LEU A 212 -1.16 10.80 13.43
C LEU A 212 0.17 11.50 13.14
N LEU A 213 1.20 11.29 13.98
CA LEU A 213 2.51 11.94 13.80
C LEU A 213 3.25 11.49 12.54
N THR A 214 2.99 10.27 12.03
CA THR A 214 3.60 9.75 10.79
C THR A 214 2.64 9.83 9.60
N PHE A 215 1.45 10.40 9.77
CA PHE A 215 0.43 10.49 8.73
C PHE A 215 0.95 11.20 7.47
N VAL A 216 1.73 12.28 7.61
CA VAL A 216 2.28 13.03 6.47
C VAL A 216 3.23 12.15 5.65
N TYR A 217 4.12 11.42 6.31
CA TYR A 217 4.99 10.44 5.67
C TYR A 217 4.18 9.38 4.91
N LEU A 218 3.23 8.74 5.58
CA LEU A 218 2.41 7.66 5.01
C LEU A 218 1.53 8.15 3.86
N PHE A 219 1.00 9.37 3.96
CA PHE A 219 0.23 10.00 2.90
C PHE A 219 1.10 10.30 1.68
N ALA A 220 2.28 10.90 1.88
CA ALA A 220 3.22 11.21 0.80
C ALA A 220 3.72 9.94 0.10
N LEU A 221 4.12 8.91 0.86
CA LEU A 221 4.42 7.58 0.34
C LEU A 221 3.21 7.00 -0.40
N GLY A 222 2.01 7.16 0.17
CA GLY A 222 0.76 6.69 -0.38
C GLY A 222 0.46 7.26 -1.77
N VAL A 223 0.73 8.56 -1.94
CA VAL A 223 0.66 9.28 -3.23
C VAL A 223 1.71 8.72 -4.20
N ALA A 224 2.96 8.58 -3.78
CA ALA A 224 4.03 8.07 -4.62
C ALA A 224 3.71 6.66 -5.16
N LEU A 225 3.23 5.76 -4.29
CA LEU A 225 2.79 4.40 -4.66
C LEU A 225 1.67 4.44 -5.71
N ALA A 226 0.65 5.27 -5.50
CA ALA A 226 -0.45 5.41 -6.46
C ALA A 226 0.02 5.99 -7.80
N LEU A 227 0.95 6.95 -7.79
CA LEU A 227 1.54 7.52 -9.01
C LEU A 227 2.40 6.50 -9.76
N LEU A 228 3.22 5.70 -9.06
CA LEU A 228 4.03 4.63 -9.67
C LEU A 228 3.14 3.56 -10.31
N GLN A 229 2.07 3.14 -9.63
CA GLN A 229 1.10 2.21 -10.19
C GLN A 229 0.54 2.73 -11.51
N ARG A 230 0.16 4.02 -11.57
CA ARG A 230 -0.42 4.63 -12.77
C ARG A 230 0.62 4.86 -13.87
N PHE A 231 1.82 5.30 -13.52
CA PHE A 231 2.89 5.56 -14.47
C PHE A 231 3.32 4.27 -15.17
N HIS A 232 3.59 3.22 -14.40
CA HIS A 232 4.04 1.92 -14.92
C HIS A 232 2.91 1.02 -15.40
N ARG A 233 1.67 1.29 -14.97
CA ARG A 233 0.48 0.44 -15.20
C ARG A 233 0.74 -1.01 -14.77
N ASN A 234 1.52 -1.18 -13.69
CA ASN A 234 1.97 -2.45 -13.18
C ASN A 234 2.06 -2.39 -11.65
N LEU A 235 1.39 -3.31 -10.97
CA LEU A 235 1.34 -3.36 -9.51
C LEU A 235 2.69 -3.73 -8.87
N TRP A 236 3.61 -4.34 -9.62
CA TRP A 236 4.98 -4.56 -9.12
C TRP A 236 5.73 -3.26 -8.81
N ALA A 237 5.43 -2.16 -9.49
CA ALA A 237 6.11 -0.89 -9.26
C ALA A 237 5.89 -0.32 -7.84
N PRO A 238 4.64 -0.15 -7.36
CA PRO A 238 4.43 0.25 -5.97
C PRO A 238 4.84 -0.84 -4.97
N VAL A 239 4.67 -2.13 -5.28
CA VAL A 239 5.12 -3.22 -4.39
C VAL A 239 6.63 -3.10 -4.11
N LEU A 240 7.45 -2.82 -5.12
CA LEU A 240 8.89 -2.67 -4.95
C LEU A 240 9.25 -1.42 -4.15
N LEU A 241 8.63 -0.27 -4.41
CA LEU A 241 8.85 0.93 -3.58
C LEU A 241 8.49 0.66 -2.12
N HIS A 242 7.32 0.06 -1.87
CA HIS A 242 6.85 -0.21 -0.53
C HIS A 242 7.71 -1.25 0.18
N ALA A 243 8.13 -2.31 -0.51
CA ALA A 243 9.04 -3.31 0.04
C ALA A 243 10.40 -2.70 0.42
N VAL A 244 10.98 -1.86 -0.44
CA VAL A 244 12.23 -1.15 -0.11
C VAL A 244 12.03 -0.21 1.08
N ASN A 245 10.93 0.54 1.12
CA ASN A 245 10.59 1.38 2.26
C ASN A 245 10.55 0.58 3.57
N ASN A 246 9.78 -0.50 3.61
CA ASN A 246 9.62 -1.30 4.82
C ASN A 246 10.92 -2.04 5.18
N ALA A 247 11.71 -2.49 4.20
CA ALA A 247 13.03 -3.05 4.45
C ALA A 247 13.94 -2.04 5.14
N VAL A 248 14.02 -0.81 4.62
CA VAL A 248 14.85 0.26 5.22
C VAL A 248 14.37 0.60 6.63
N VAL A 249 13.07 0.84 6.81
CA VAL A 249 12.50 1.16 8.13
C VAL A 249 12.75 0.02 9.13
N THR A 250 12.54 -1.24 8.71
CA THR A 250 12.78 -2.41 9.58
C THR A 250 14.26 -2.54 9.93
N LEU A 251 15.17 -2.39 8.96
CA LEU A 251 16.62 -2.46 9.22
C LEU A 251 17.08 -1.36 10.17
N VAL A 252 16.59 -0.13 9.97
CA VAL A 252 16.90 1.00 10.87
C VAL A 252 16.39 0.69 12.28
N ALA A 253 15.14 0.24 12.42
CA ALA A 253 14.54 -0.09 13.71
C ALA A 253 15.33 -1.18 14.47
N PHE A 254 15.81 -2.22 13.78
CA PHE A 254 16.61 -3.28 14.41
C PHE A 254 18.09 -2.91 14.57
N SER A 255 18.61 -1.89 13.88
CA SER A 255 19.99 -1.42 14.05
C SER A 255 20.18 -0.54 15.29
N VAL A 256 19.09 0.04 15.80
CA VAL A 256 19.06 0.88 17.00
C VAL A 256 18.49 0.16 18.23
N ALA A 257 18.08 -1.10 18.06
CA ALA A 257 17.65 -2.03 19.10
C ALA A 257 18.86 -2.84 19.59
#